data_AF-A0A087ULT8-F1
#
_entry.id   AF-A0A087ULT8-F1
#
_cell.length_a   1.000
_cell.length_b   1.000
_cell.length_c   1.000
_cell.angle_alpha   90.00
_cell.angle_beta   90.00
_cell.angle_gamma   90.00
#
_symmetry.space_group_name_H-M   'P 1'
#
loop_
_entity.id
_entity.type
_entity.pdbx_description
1 polymer ?
#
loop_
_entity_poly.entity_id
_entity_poly.type
_entity_poly.pdbx_seq_one_letter_code
_entity_poly.pdbx_strand_id
1 'polypeptide(L)'
;MKNKPFACARCRVSQRTAVLMKAAVTSCPSDNWVKEYEGILMAPGMSSAKGEFICVDKEMQDPVGKVTFGSSVESRLSEVQEVTVACGSLPCGPYEVSQAIPCVVCTI
;
A
#
# COMPACT_ATOMS: atom_id res chain seq x y z
N MET A 1 -14.40 3.25 -13.25
CA MET A 1 -13.22 2.45 -12.81
C MET A 1 -13.75 1.10 -12.35
N LYS A 2 -13.14 -0.03 -12.73
CA LYS A 2 -13.56 -1.36 -12.31
C LYS A 2 -12.73 -1.78 -11.09
N ASN A 3 -13.38 -2.17 -10.01
CA ASN A 3 -12.69 -2.71 -8.84
C ASN A 3 -12.05 -4.05 -9.22
N LYS A 4 -10.76 -4.21 -8.90
CA LYS A 4 -9.97 -5.40 -9.18
C LYS A 4 -9.52 -6.03 -7.86
N PRO A 5 -9.84 -7.31 -7.57
CA PRO A 5 -9.29 -7.97 -6.40
C PRO A 5 -7.80 -8.23 -6.60
N PHE A 6 -7.03 -8.23 -5.51
CA PHE A 6 -5.61 -8.60 -5.52
C PHE A 6 -5.33 -9.61 -4.40
N ALA A 7 -4.29 -10.41 -4.58
CA ALA A 7 -3.84 -11.39 -3.61
C ALA A 7 -3.09 -10.71 -2.44
N CYS A 8 -3.29 -11.22 -1.22
CA CYS A 8 -2.49 -10.83 -0.06
C CYS A 8 -1.76 -12.04 0.52
N ALA A 9 -0.58 -11.81 1.10
CA ALA A 9 0.19 -12.82 1.79
C ALA A 9 0.54 -12.35 3.21
N ARG A 10 0.60 -13.28 4.17
CA ARG A 10 1.11 -13.02 5.52
C ARG A 10 2.42 -13.77 5.72
N CYS A 11 3.51 -13.03 5.75
CA CYS A 11 4.85 -13.57 5.93
C CYS A 11 5.30 -13.43 7.39
N ARG A 12 6.03 -14.41 7.90
CA ARG A 12 6.74 -14.33 9.19
C ARG A 12 8.23 -14.29 8.91
N VAL A 13 8.91 -13.24 9.37
CA VAL A 13 10.36 -13.12 9.25
C VAL A 13 10.98 -13.40 10.62
N SER A 14 11.57 -14.59 10.78
CA SER A 14 11.93 -15.14 12.10
C SER A 14 13.06 -14.41 12.83
N GLN A 15 13.92 -13.69 12.11
CA GLN A 15 15.12 -13.03 12.66
C GLN A 15 14.98 -11.49 12.74
N ARG A 16 13.78 -10.95 12.51
CA ARG A 16 13.52 -9.51 12.49
C ARG A 16 12.68 -9.11 13.69
N THR A 17 13.06 -8.02 14.30
CA THR A 17 12.50 -7.45 15.53
C THR A 17 11.46 -6.38 15.27
N ALA A 18 11.53 -5.69 14.13
CA ALA A 18 10.58 -4.65 13.76
C ALA A 18 10.30 -4.61 12.26
N VAL A 19 9.12 -4.06 11.93
CA VAL A 19 8.68 -3.76 10.56
C VAL A 19 8.47 -2.24 10.47
N LEU A 20 9.01 -1.63 9.41
CA LEU A 20 8.86 -0.21 9.13
C LEU A 20 8.31 -0.01 7.72
N MET A 21 7.19 0.69 7.61
CA MET A 21 6.69 1.21 6.34
C MET A 21 7.13 2.67 6.20
N LYS A 22 7.69 3.05 5.04
CA LYS A 22 7.94 4.45 4.69
C LYS A 22 7.22 4.81 3.40
N ALA A 23 6.53 5.95 3.42
CA ALA A 23 5.93 6.55 2.23
C ALA A 23 6.92 7.49 1.51
N ALA A 24 6.64 7.75 0.23
CA ALA A 24 7.38 8.63 -0.66
C ALA A 24 8.85 8.26 -0.93
N VAL A 25 9.28 7.06 -0.53
CA VAL A 25 10.64 6.55 -0.75
C VAL A 25 10.61 5.06 -1.09
N THR A 26 11.61 4.60 -1.84
CA THR A 26 11.80 3.19 -2.21
C THR A 26 13.01 2.54 -1.52
N SER A 27 13.66 3.24 -0.57
CA SER A 27 14.84 2.75 0.15
C SER A 27 14.66 2.75 1.67
N CYS A 28 15.29 1.78 2.32
CA CYS A 28 15.28 1.67 3.78
C CYS A 28 16.19 2.72 4.44
N PRO A 29 15.99 3.05 5.73
CA PRO A 29 16.74 4.12 6.41
C PRO A 29 18.26 3.96 6.44
N SER A 30 18.76 2.73 6.54
CA SER A 30 20.19 2.41 6.63
C SER A 30 20.44 0.95 6.24
N ASP A 31 21.70 0.57 6.07
CA ASP A 31 22.11 -0.77 5.63
C ASP A 31 21.73 -1.91 6.60
N ASN A 32 21.44 -1.59 7.86
CA ASN A 32 20.98 -2.57 8.84
C ASN A 32 19.52 -2.99 8.61
N TRP A 33 18.75 -2.20 7.86
CA TRP A 33 17.40 -2.54 7.46
C TRP A 33 17.40 -3.33 6.16
N VAL A 34 16.65 -4.42 6.14
CA VAL A 34 16.43 -5.20 4.93
C VAL A 34 15.13 -4.76 4.28
N LYS A 35 15.21 -4.45 2.98
CA LYS A 35 14.03 -4.20 2.15
C LYS A 35 13.30 -5.51 1.92
N GLU A 36 12.04 -5.58 2.35
CA GLU A 36 11.16 -6.71 2.04
C GLU A 36 10.48 -6.51 0.68
N TYR A 37 9.87 -5.35 0.47
CA TYR A 37 9.29 -4.96 -0.80
C TYR A 37 9.14 -3.44 -0.93
N GLU A 38 8.94 -3.00 -2.16
CA GLU A 38 8.53 -1.63 -2.48
C GLU A 38 7.21 -1.66 -3.24
N GLY A 39 6.45 -0.59 -3.15
CA GLY A 39 5.06 -0.61 -3.56
C GLY A 39 4.48 0.77 -3.82
N ILE A 40 3.16 0.78 -3.95
CA ILE A 40 2.35 1.99 -4.06
C ILE A 40 1.57 2.19 -2.77
N LEU A 41 1.56 3.43 -2.28
CA LEU A 41 0.78 3.83 -1.14
C LEU A 41 -0.70 3.86 -1.51
N MET A 42 -1.50 3.09 -0.78
CA MET A 42 -2.94 3.05 -0.96
C MET A 42 -3.66 3.38 0.35
N ALA A 43 -4.85 3.94 0.23
CA ALA A 43 -5.71 4.26 1.36
C ALA A 43 -7.14 3.79 1.05
N PRO A 44 -7.95 3.47 2.06
CA PRO A 44 -9.35 3.21 1.81
C PRO A 44 -10.03 4.48 1.27
N GLY A 45 -11.07 4.31 0.44
CA GLY A 45 -11.65 5.38 -0.38
C GLY A 45 -12.16 6.61 0.41
N MET A 46 -12.65 7.61 -0.33
CA MET A 46 -12.90 9.02 0.07
C MET A 46 -13.69 9.28 1.37
N SER A 47 -14.28 8.28 2.01
CA SER A 47 -14.94 8.35 3.32
C SER A 47 -14.08 7.91 4.51
N SER A 48 -12.83 7.52 4.27
CA SER A 48 -11.96 6.94 5.30
C SER A 48 -11.12 8.00 6.02
N ALA A 49 -10.89 7.78 7.31
CA ALA A 49 -10.18 8.72 8.16
C ALA A 49 -8.76 8.96 7.65
N LYS A 50 -8.34 10.23 7.65
CA LYS A 50 -6.95 10.62 7.38
C LYS A 50 -6.02 9.81 8.31
N GLY A 51 -5.16 8.96 7.77
CA GLY A 51 -4.13 8.24 8.54
C GLY A 51 -4.03 6.74 8.27
N GLU A 52 -5.04 6.11 7.65
CA GLU A 52 -4.98 4.70 7.28
C GLU A 52 -4.33 4.53 5.90
N PHE A 53 -3.01 4.37 5.88
CA PHE A 53 -2.24 4.09 4.67
C PHE A 53 -1.62 2.69 4.74
N ILE A 54 -1.69 1.98 3.62
CA ILE A 54 -1.01 0.70 3.44
C ILE A 54 -0.06 0.79 2.25
N CYS A 55 1.08 0.13 2.35
CA CYS A 55 1.96 -0.07 1.22
C CYS A 55 1.56 -1.37 0.51
N VAL A 56 1.07 -1.26 -0.72
CA VAL A 56 0.72 -2.43 -1.54
C VAL A 56 1.87 -2.71 -2.48
N ASP A 57 2.37 -3.94 -2.47
CA ASP A 57 3.47 -4.38 -3.33
C ASP A 57 3.17 -4.02 -4.80
N LYS A 58 4.14 -3.41 -5.49
CA LYS A 58 3.99 -3.04 -6.90
C LYS A 58 3.81 -4.27 -7.80
N GLU A 59 4.28 -5.44 -7.35
CA GLU A 59 4.14 -6.73 -8.03
C GLU A 59 2.88 -7.49 -7.57
N MET A 60 1.85 -6.78 -7.09
CA MET A 60 0.59 -7.39 -6.66
C MET A 60 -0.01 -8.28 -7.76
N GLN A 61 -0.44 -9.48 -7.36
CA GLN A 61 -0.99 -10.47 -8.29
C GLN A 61 -2.50 -10.59 -8.16
N ASP A 62 -3.11 -11.06 -9.24
CA ASP A 62 -4.49 -11.53 -9.20
C ASP A 62 -4.61 -12.73 -8.25
N PRO A 63 -5.68 -12.80 -7.43
CA PRO A 63 -5.90 -13.94 -6.55
C PRO A 63 -6.09 -15.22 -7.36
N VAL A 64 -5.43 -16.29 -6.91
CA VAL A 64 -5.55 -17.62 -7.53
C VAL A 64 -6.80 -18.32 -7.00
N GLY A 65 -7.67 -18.76 -7.92
CA GLY A 65 -8.90 -19.49 -7.59
C GLY A 65 -10.12 -18.59 -7.38
N LYS A 66 -11.22 -19.19 -6.87
CA LYS A 66 -12.48 -18.47 -6.67
C LYS A 66 -12.41 -17.65 -5.38
N VAL A 67 -12.34 -16.33 -5.52
CA VAL A 67 -12.50 -15.41 -4.39
C VAL A 67 -13.95 -15.49 -3.90
N THR A 68 -14.14 -15.93 -2.66
CA THR A 68 -15.45 -15.91 -2.00
C THR A 68 -15.38 -14.90 -0.86
N PHE A 69 -16.23 -13.88 -0.95
CA PHE A 69 -16.42 -12.94 0.16
C PHE A 69 -17.44 -13.56 1.10
N GLY A 70 -17.16 -13.52 2.41
CA GLY A 70 -18.09 -14.02 3.43
C GLY A 70 -19.46 -13.36 3.25
N SER A 71 -20.51 -14.19 3.12
CA SER A 71 -21.88 -13.73 2.93
C SER A 71 -22.41 -13.16 4.25
N SER A 72 -22.10 -11.89 4.51
CA SER A 72 -22.80 -11.08 5.48
C SER A 72 -23.14 -9.76 4.82
N VAL A 73 -24.39 -9.34 5.00
CA VAL A 73 -25.16 -8.39 4.19
C VAL A 73 -24.66 -6.93 4.27
N GLU A 74 -23.47 -6.70 4.81
CA GLU A 74 -22.79 -5.40 4.84
C GLU A 74 -21.28 -5.55 4.62
N SER A 75 -20.84 -6.51 3.78
CA SER A 75 -19.44 -6.58 3.35
C SER A 75 -19.11 -5.39 2.46
N ARG A 76 -18.89 -4.22 3.08
CA ARG A 76 -18.04 -3.18 2.52
C ARG A 76 -16.74 -3.87 2.17
N LEU A 77 -16.59 -4.26 0.91
CA LEU A 77 -15.31 -4.66 0.37
C LEU A 77 -14.35 -3.55 0.76
N SER A 78 -13.32 -3.88 1.53
CA SER A 78 -12.27 -2.94 1.90
C SER A 78 -11.53 -2.56 0.61
N GLU A 79 -12.11 -1.61 -0.12
CA GLU A 79 -11.54 -1.04 -1.32
C GLU A 79 -10.43 -0.09 -0.89
N VAL A 80 -9.28 -0.24 -1.52
CA VAL A 80 -8.18 0.69 -1.39
C VAL A 80 -7.96 1.36 -2.74
N GLN A 81 -7.62 2.63 -2.69
CA GLN A 81 -7.36 3.47 -3.84
C GLN A 81 -5.94 4.00 -3.75
N GLU A 82 -5.29 4.16 -4.91
CA GLU A 82 -3.97 4.76 -4.99
C GLU A 82 -4.00 6.18 -4.42
N VAL A 83 -3.04 6.46 -3.54
CA VAL A 83 -2.81 7.82 -3.09
C VAL A 83 -2.00 8.53 -4.16
N THR A 84 -2.60 9.54 -4.76
CA THR A 84 -1.97 10.35 -5.80
C THR A 84 -1.59 11.72 -5.28
N VAL A 85 -0.55 12.29 -5.88
CA VAL A 85 -0.17 13.67 -5.62
C VAL A 85 -1.19 14.62 -6.23
N ALA A 86 -1.72 15.53 -5.42
CA ALA A 86 -2.54 16.64 -5.86
C ALA A 86 -1.90 17.97 -5.42
N CYS A 87 -1.83 18.91 -6.36
CA CYS A 87 -1.42 20.29 -6.11
C CYS A 87 -2.38 20.92 -5.08
N GLY A 88 -1.83 21.59 -4.06
CA GLY A 88 -2.59 22.18 -2.94
C GLY A 88 -2.30 21.51 -1.60
N SER A 89 -2.31 20.17 -1.55
CA SER A 89 -1.83 19.40 -0.38
C SER A 89 -0.31 19.29 -0.32
N LEU A 90 0.33 19.35 -1.50
CA LEU A 90 1.78 19.41 -1.69
C LEU A 90 2.12 20.63 -2.56
N PRO A 91 3.33 21.21 -2.41
CA PRO A 91 3.80 22.28 -3.29
C PRO A 91 3.83 21.78 -4.74
N CYS A 92 3.41 22.64 -5.67
CA CYS A 92 3.26 22.28 -7.08
C CYS A 92 4.62 22.49 -7.76
N GLY A 93 5.31 21.38 -8.05
CA GLY A 93 6.72 21.25 -8.44
C GLY A 93 7.39 20.19 -7.57
N PRO A 94 8.64 19.72 -7.86
CA PRO A 94 8.94 18.68 -8.88
C PRO A 94 8.02 17.44 -8.93
N TYR A 95 6.94 17.37 -8.15
CA TYR A 95 6.02 16.23 -8.13
C TYR A 95 4.98 16.34 -9.26
N GLU A 96 4.89 15.28 -10.07
CA GLU A 96 3.89 15.18 -11.13
C GLU A 96 2.50 14.94 -10.53
N VAL A 97 1.53 15.75 -10.96
CA VAL A 97 0.14 15.60 -10.53
C VAL A 97 -0.39 14.24 -11.00
N SER A 98 -1.22 13.60 -10.18
CA SER A 98 -1.77 12.25 -10.44
C SER A 98 -0.73 11.13 -10.43
N GLN A 99 0.51 11.39 -9.99
CA GLN A 99 1.48 10.34 -9.76
C GLN A 99 1.17 9.59 -8.46
N ALA A 100 1.18 8.26 -8.53
CA ALA A 100 1.02 7.40 -7.36
C ALA A 100 2.25 7.51 -6.44
N ILE A 101 2.02 7.58 -5.13
CA ILE A 101 3.09 7.75 -4.15
C ILE A 101 3.77 6.40 -3.90
N PRO A 102 5.10 6.28 -4.09
CA PRO A 102 5.81 5.05 -3.80
C PRO A 102 5.93 4.81 -2.29
N CYS A 103 6.15 3.58 -1.89
CA CYS A 103 6.43 3.21 -0.51
C CYS A 103 7.39 2.02 -0.44
N VAL A 104 7.95 1.79 0.75
CA VAL A 104 8.83 0.66 1.03
C VAL A 104 8.50 0.06 2.38
N VAL A 105 8.55 -1.27 2.47
CA VAL A 105 8.48 -2.01 3.72
C VAL A 105 9.85 -2.64 4.00
N CYS A 106 10.35 -2.35 5.20
CA CYS A 106 11.65 -2.76 5.66
C CYS A 106 11.51 -3.53 6.99
N THR A 107 12.45 -4.43 7.25
CA THR A 107 12.58 -5.13 8.52
C THR A 107 13.98 -4.96 9.09
N ILE A 108 14.14 -5.10 10.41
CA ILE A 108 15.45 -5.09 11.08
C ILE A 108 15.59 -6.23 12.07
#